data_AF-A0A6L8VDA9-F1
#
_entry.id   AF-A0A6L8VDA9-F1
#
_cell.length_a   1.000
_cell.length_b   1.000
_cell.length_c   1.000
_cell.angle_alpha   90.00
_cell.angle_beta   90.00
_cell.angle_gamma   90.00
#
_symmetry.space_group_name_H-M   'P 1'
#
loop_
_entity.id
_entity.type
_entity.pdbx_description
1 polymer ?
#
loop_
_entity_poly.entity_id
_entity_poly.type
_entity_poly.pdbx_seq_one_letter_code
_entity_poly.pdbx_strand_id
1 'polypeptide(L)'
;MTTSPLSVPQAPGRLVTVAVLLVASMTIMANATIAPSLPGLKAHFADAEGIETLSALILTLPSLSVILTAGLFGYLADRMDRRLLLAIATGVYAIGGASGLVAETLPQLLMGRLLLGIGVAGSMTLAMAFAADLWQGEARARFMGLQGASMSGGGVVVMLLGGALAALHWRGAFGVYLLALPISALALTALWPYARRAQPAAPVAGERPVGFPWPTFAFVGGLSFLFMATFYVMPTRVPFRLAEIGVTNSLIVGLVMAGVMVTSVPGALMYGKIRRHLSEMAIFAASFGLMGVGLFTVSQSGSLWGVALGGMIAGAGMGPAMPNYSTYLMAKVPPAARGRAAGLLTTSFFAGQFASPLVSAPLVASFGISGAFLALSVALLVIGIALALRAGHEASGRRRAWADV
;
A
#
# COMPACT_ATOMS: atom_id res chain seq x y z
N MET A 1 -5.44 40.60 -34.30
CA MET A 1 -4.84 39.44 -33.60
C MET A 1 -5.84 38.93 -32.59
N THR A 2 -6.56 37.87 -32.94
CA THR A 2 -7.55 37.22 -32.07
C THR A 2 -6.82 36.23 -31.15
N THR A 3 -6.71 36.56 -29.87
CA THR A 3 -6.23 35.62 -28.86
C THR A 3 -7.25 34.51 -28.71
N SER A 4 -6.94 33.32 -29.24
CA SER A 4 -7.70 32.10 -28.99
C SER A 4 -7.81 31.88 -27.47
N PRO A 5 -8.99 31.63 -26.91
CA PRO A 5 -9.11 31.36 -25.48
C PRO A 5 -8.29 30.10 -25.18
N LEU A 6 -7.39 30.19 -24.21
CA LEU A 6 -6.61 29.05 -23.72
C LEU A 6 -7.59 27.92 -23.37
N SER A 7 -7.65 26.92 -24.23
CA SER A 7 -8.49 25.75 -24.02
C SER A 7 -7.99 25.06 -22.75
N VAL A 8 -8.83 25.07 -21.71
CA VAL A 8 -8.61 24.24 -20.52
C VAL A 8 -8.38 22.81 -21.04
N PRO A 9 -7.25 22.15 -20.72
CA PRO A 9 -7.00 20.81 -21.22
C PRO A 9 -8.18 19.91 -20.83
N GLN A 10 -8.93 19.44 -21.83
CA GLN A 10 -10.03 18.53 -21.58
C GLN A 10 -9.45 17.27 -20.93
N ALA A 11 -10.10 16.81 -19.86
CA ALA A 11 -9.71 15.57 -19.21
C ALA A 11 -9.61 14.44 -20.25
N PRO A 12 -8.60 13.55 -20.15
CA PRO A 12 -8.40 12.51 -21.15
C PRO A 12 -9.62 11.57 -21.23
N GLY A 13 -9.75 10.87 -22.36
CA GLY A 13 -10.85 9.94 -22.58
C GLY A 13 -10.97 8.86 -21.49
N ARG A 14 -12.16 8.27 -21.36
CA ARG A 14 -12.46 7.22 -20.35
C ARG A 14 -11.46 6.05 -20.41
N LEU A 15 -11.07 5.64 -21.61
CA LEU A 15 -10.13 4.53 -21.82
C LEU A 15 -8.76 4.80 -21.19
N VAL A 16 -8.24 6.02 -21.35
CA VAL A 16 -6.97 6.47 -20.74
C VAL A 16 -7.07 6.49 -19.23
N THR A 17 -8.19 7.02 -18.72
CA THR A 17 -8.46 7.04 -17.28
C THR A 17 -8.43 5.63 -16.70
N VAL A 18 -9.18 4.69 -17.30
CA VAL A 18 -9.21 3.29 -16.86
C VAL A 18 -7.83 2.64 -16.94
N ALA A 19 -7.08 2.87 -18.02
CA ALA A 19 -5.75 2.31 -18.18
C ALA A 19 -4.79 2.76 -17.07
N VAL A 20 -4.73 4.07 -16.76
CA VAL A 20 -3.84 4.58 -15.70
C VAL A 20 -4.30 4.10 -14.32
N LEU A 21 -5.60 4.00 -14.08
CA LEU A 21 -6.15 3.42 -12.84
C LEU A 21 -5.75 1.95 -12.66
N LEU A 22 -5.82 1.14 -13.72
CA LEU A 22 -5.39 -0.26 -13.68
C LEU A 22 -3.89 -0.39 -13.43
N VAL A 23 -3.05 0.42 -14.09
CA VAL A 23 -1.60 0.45 -13.85
C VAL A 23 -1.31 0.84 -12.39
N ALA A 24 -1.99 1.85 -11.85
CA ALA A 24 -1.84 2.24 -10.44
C ALA A 24 -2.21 1.10 -9.47
N SER A 25 -3.26 0.34 -9.81
CA SER A 25 -3.78 -0.76 -8.99
C SER A 25 -2.83 -1.96 -8.92
N MET A 26 -1.90 -2.11 -9.89
CA MET A 26 -0.85 -3.14 -9.86
C MET A 26 0.02 -3.06 -8.58
N THR A 27 0.15 -1.88 -7.99
CA THR A 27 0.90 -1.70 -6.74
C THR A 27 0.31 -2.51 -5.58
N ILE A 28 -1.02 -2.54 -5.46
CA ILE A 28 -1.71 -3.31 -4.42
C ILE A 28 -1.72 -4.80 -4.75
N MET A 29 -1.85 -5.14 -6.04
CA MET A 29 -1.79 -6.52 -6.51
C MET A 29 -0.48 -7.20 -6.10
N ALA A 30 0.63 -6.47 -6.15
CA ALA A 30 1.97 -6.98 -5.87
C ALA A 30 2.05 -7.81 -4.58
N ASN A 31 1.56 -7.25 -3.48
CA ASN A 31 1.83 -7.76 -2.14
C ASN A 31 0.67 -8.56 -1.56
N ALA A 32 -0.57 -8.28 -1.96
CA ALA A 32 -1.71 -8.92 -1.34
C ALA A 32 -2.00 -10.32 -1.97
N THR A 33 -1.72 -10.51 -3.27
CA THR A 33 -2.21 -11.64 -4.09
C THR A 33 -1.91 -13.03 -3.50
N ILE A 34 -0.71 -13.21 -2.96
CA ILE A 34 -0.22 -14.53 -2.57
C ILE A 34 -0.51 -14.88 -1.11
N ALA A 35 -1.08 -13.96 -0.33
CA ALA A 35 -1.40 -14.20 1.08
C ALA A 35 -2.20 -15.50 1.31
N PRO A 36 -3.25 -15.82 0.53
CA PRO A 36 -4.01 -17.06 0.70
C PRO A 36 -3.21 -18.33 0.38
N SER A 37 -2.15 -18.23 -0.42
CA SER A 37 -1.30 -19.36 -0.81
C SER A 37 -0.18 -19.66 0.20
N LEU A 38 0.07 -18.78 1.17
CA LEU A 38 1.20 -18.90 2.10
C LEU A 38 1.23 -20.22 2.88
N PRO A 39 0.10 -20.75 3.42
CA PRO A 39 0.11 -22.03 4.11
C PRO A 39 0.53 -23.19 3.19
N GLY A 40 -0.01 -23.25 1.97
CA GLY A 40 0.34 -24.28 0.99
C GLY A 40 1.79 -24.18 0.49
N LEU A 41 2.28 -22.95 0.30
CA LEU A 41 3.67 -22.68 -0.04
C LEU A 41 4.61 -23.16 1.07
N LYS A 42 4.31 -22.81 2.33
CA LYS A 42 5.09 -23.25 3.49
C LYS A 42 5.12 -24.77 3.61
N ALA A 43 3.99 -25.44 3.39
CA ALA A 43 3.90 -26.90 3.42
C ALA A 43 4.75 -27.56 2.32
N HIS A 44 4.80 -26.97 1.12
CA HIS A 44 5.62 -27.49 0.02
C HIS A 44 7.12 -27.37 0.26
N PHE A 45 7.56 -26.29 0.92
CA PHE A 45 8.96 -26.03 1.25
C PHE A 45 9.27 -26.31 2.73
N ALA A 46 8.58 -27.28 3.35
CA ALA A 46 8.68 -27.52 4.80
C ALA A 46 10.10 -27.85 5.27
N ASP A 47 10.90 -28.52 4.42
CA ASP A 47 12.28 -28.91 4.73
C ASP A 47 13.30 -27.77 4.53
N ALA A 48 12.86 -26.61 4.01
CA ALA A 48 13.75 -25.48 3.79
C ALA A 48 14.09 -24.78 5.12
N GLU A 49 15.39 -24.57 5.36
CA GLU A 49 15.86 -23.83 6.52
C GLU A 49 15.24 -22.42 6.57
N GLY A 50 14.68 -22.05 7.73
CA GLY A 50 14.09 -20.72 7.94
C GLY A 50 12.73 -20.48 7.27
N ILE A 51 12.04 -21.52 6.76
CA ILE A 51 10.75 -21.39 6.05
C ILE A 51 9.69 -20.60 6.83
N GLU A 52 9.71 -20.63 8.17
CA GLU A 52 8.78 -19.88 9.03
C GLU A 52 8.84 -18.36 8.85
N THR A 53 10.04 -17.84 8.58
CA THR A 53 10.26 -16.42 8.34
C THR A 53 10.25 -16.13 6.84
N LEU A 54 10.84 -17.02 6.04
CA LEU A 54 10.96 -16.84 4.60
C LEU A 54 9.61 -16.87 3.88
N SER A 55 8.67 -17.72 4.30
CA SER A 55 7.31 -17.75 3.73
C SER A 55 6.59 -16.41 3.87
N ALA A 56 6.70 -15.75 5.03
CA ALA A 56 6.17 -14.41 5.24
C ALA A 56 6.96 -13.33 4.47
N LEU A 57 8.29 -13.46 4.37
CA LEU A 57 9.14 -12.54 3.61
C LEU A 57 8.85 -12.58 2.11
N ILE A 58 8.46 -13.71 1.53
CA ILE A 58 8.05 -13.79 0.11
C ILE A 58 6.96 -12.77 -0.22
N LEU A 59 6.06 -12.49 0.74
CA LEU A 59 5.02 -11.50 0.57
C LEU A 59 5.57 -10.07 0.58
N THR A 60 6.57 -9.78 1.41
CA THR A 60 7.01 -8.41 1.70
C THR A 60 8.29 -7.98 0.99
N LEU A 61 9.06 -8.93 0.45
CA LEU A 61 10.30 -8.68 -0.30
C LEU A 61 10.14 -7.72 -1.49
N PRO A 62 9.01 -7.71 -2.25
CA PRO A 62 8.82 -6.71 -3.30
C PRO A 62 8.92 -5.28 -2.77
N SER A 63 8.50 -5.04 -1.52
CA SER A 63 8.59 -3.73 -0.87
C SER A 63 10.02 -3.25 -0.69
N LEU A 64 10.97 -4.15 -0.41
CA LEU A 64 12.39 -3.84 -0.33
C LEU A 64 12.92 -3.36 -1.69
N SER A 65 12.61 -4.08 -2.77
CA SER A 65 12.97 -3.65 -4.11
C SER A 65 12.36 -2.30 -4.47
N VAL A 66 11.11 -2.02 -4.06
CA VAL A 66 10.48 -0.72 -4.29
C VAL A 66 11.27 0.41 -3.60
N ILE A 67 11.66 0.22 -2.34
CA ILE A 67 12.49 1.20 -1.61
C ILE A 67 13.80 1.51 -2.36
N LEU A 68 14.46 0.46 -2.85
CA LEU A 68 15.77 0.58 -3.50
C LEU A 68 15.69 1.17 -4.91
N THR A 69 14.58 0.95 -5.62
CA THR A 69 14.49 1.26 -7.07
C THR A 69 13.50 2.36 -7.44
N ALA A 70 12.61 2.81 -6.53
CA ALA A 70 11.64 3.86 -6.83
C ALA A 70 12.32 5.17 -7.29
N GLY A 71 13.42 5.56 -6.64
CA GLY A 71 14.18 6.75 -7.04
C GLY A 71 14.79 6.64 -8.44
N LEU A 72 15.28 5.44 -8.79
CA LEU A 72 15.79 5.15 -10.14
C LEU A 72 14.68 5.28 -11.18
N PHE A 73 13.50 4.69 -10.94
CA PHE A 73 12.38 4.82 -11.87
C PHE A 73 11.87 6.26 -12.01
N GLY A 74 11.92 7.07 -10.94
CA GLY A 74 11.63 8.50 -11.02
C GLY A 74 12.57 9.21 -11.98
N TYR A 75 13.87 9.00 -11.80
CA TYR A 75 14.90 9.54 -12.69
C TYR A 75 14.76 9.06 -14.14
N LEU A 76 14.48 7.77 -14.36
CA LEU A 76 14.29 7.21 -15.70
C LEU A 76 13.00 7.73 -16.36
N ALA A 77 11.92 7.94 -15.60
CA ALA A 77 10.64 8.44 -16.14
C ALA A 77 10.74 9.87 -16.70
N ASP A 78 11.76 10.63 -16.27
CA ASP A 78 12.03 12.00 -16.73
C ASP A 78 13.00 12.06 -17.91
N ARG A 79 13.67 10.94 -18.27
CA ARG A 79 14.70 10.91 -19.33
C ARG A 79 14.45 9.90 -20.43
N MET A 80 13.74 8.82 -20.11
CA MET A 80 13.37 7.79 -21.07
C MET A 80 11.97 8.05 -21.62
N ASP A 81 11.69 7.46 -22.78
CA ASP A 81 10.32 7.38 -23.27
C ASP A 81 9.45 6.61 -22.25
N ARG A 82 8.39 7.25 -21.78
CA ARG A 82 7.52 6.67 -20.74
C ARG A 82 6.73 5.45 -21.22
N ARG A 83 6.54 5.25 -22.53
CA ARG A 83 5.91 4.01 -23.05
C ARG A 83 6.87 2.85 -22.95
N LEU A 84 8.12 3.05 -23.39
CA LEU A 84 9.15 2.02 -23.28
C LEU A 84 9.38 1.67 -21.82
N LEU A 85 9.49 2.67 -20.94
CA LEU A 85 9.66 2.42 -19.51
C LEU A 85 8.45 1.72 -18.90
N LEU A 86 7.22 2.04 -19.33
CA LEU A 86 6.01 1.32 -18.90
C LEU A 86 6.05 -0.15 -19.33
N ALA A 87 6.37 -0.43 -20.59
CA ALA A 87 6.47 -1.80 -21.12
C ALA A 87 7.54 -2.62 -20.39
N ILE A 88 8.69 -2.02 -20.10
CA ILE A 88 9.76 -2.66 -19.31
C ILE A 88 9.27 -2.95 -17.89
N ALA A 89 8.70 -1.94 -17.21
CA ALA A 89 8.24 -2.08 -15.84
C ALA A 89 7.14 -3.15 -15.69
N THR A 90 6.15 -3.15 -16.57
CA THR A 90 5.06 -4.13 -16.56
C THR A 90 5.53 -5.53 -17.00
N GLY A 91 6.49 -5.61 -17.92
CA GLY A 91 7.13 -6.87 -18.31
C GLY A 91 7.91 -7.50 -17.15
N VAL A 92 8.73 -6.70 -16.47
CA VAL A 92 9.46 -7.13 -15.26
C VAL A 92 8.49 -7.51 -14.13
N TYR A 93 7.40 -6.75 -13.96
CA TYR A 93 6.32 -7.09 -13.02
C TYR A 93 5.72 -8.46 -13.34
N ALA A 94 5.37 -8.73 -14.61
CA ALA A 94 4.75 -9.98 -15.02
C ALA A 94 5.69 -11.17 -14.82
N ILE A 95 6.95 -11.05 -15.26
CA ILE A 95 7.97 -12.10 -15.12
C ILE A 95 8.27 -12.36 -13.64
N GLY A 96 8.57 -11.31 -12.88
CA GLY A 96 8.86 -11.42 -11.45
C GLY A 96 7.68 -11.96 -10.66
N GLY A 97 6.48 -11.48 -10.93
CA GLY A 97 5.25 -11.94 -10.29
C GLY A 97 4.91 -13.40 -10.62
N ALA A 98 4.97 -13.78 -11.89
CA ALA A 98 4.64 -15.14 -12.35
C ALA A 98 5.72 -16.18 -12.05
N SER A 99 6.93 -15.76 -11.62
CA SER A 99 8.03 -16.67 -11.28
C SER A 99 7.64 -17.81 -10.33
N GLY A 100 6.69 -17.59 -9.42
CA GLY A 100 6.21 -18.65 -8.50
C GLY A 100 5.40 -19.76 -9.15
N LEU A 101 5.01 -19.62 -10.42
CA LEU A 101 4.46 -20.72 -11.21
C LEU A 101 5.51 -21.76 -11.58
N VAL A 102 6.77 -21.36 -11.71
CA VAL A 102 7.88 -22.21 -12.21
C VAL A 102 9.02 -22.40 -11.21
N ALA A 103 9.14 -21.56 -10.16
CA ALA A 103 10.18 -21.69 -9.14
C ALA A 103 10.14 -23.05 -8.42
N GLU A 104 11.25 -23.77 -8.42
CA GLU A 104 11.41 -25.09 -7.77
C GLU A 104 12.11 -24.98 -6.42
N THR A 105 12.79 -23.86 -6.18
CA THR A 105 13.51 -23.62 -4.92
C THR A 105 13.10 -22.29 -4.30
N LEU A 106 13.24 -22.19 -2.98
CA LEU A 106 12.91 -20.99 -2.23
C LEU A 106 13.74 -19.76 -2.66
N PRO A 107 15.06 -19.86 -2.93
CA PRO A 107 15.85 -18.74 -3.46
C PRO A 107 15.37 -18.23 -4.82
N GLN A 108 14.97 -19.11 -5.74
CA GLN A 108 14.39 -18.71 -7.03
C GLN A 108 13.11 -17.90 -6.82
N LEU A 109 12.27 -18.33 -5.88
CA LEU A 109 11.02 -17.63 -5.57
C LEU A 109 11.28 -16.24 -4.99
N LEU A 110 12.23 -16.12 -4.04
CA LEU A 110 12.66 -14.85 -3.45
C LEU A 110 13.23 -13.90 -4.52
N MET A 111 14.07 -14.40 -5.43
CA MET A 111 14.60 -13.58 -6.54
C MET A 111 13.47 -13.06 -7.43
N GLY A 112 12.48 -13.90 -7.72
CA GLY A 112 11.27 -13.50 -8.41
C GLY A 112 10.50 -12.40 -7.70
N ARG A 113 10.43 -12.42 -6.36
CA ARG A 113 9.81 -11.35 -5.56
C ARG A 113 10.59 -10.04 -5.64
N LEU A 114 11.92 -10.09 -5.64
CA LEU A 114 12.75 -8.90 -5.85
C LEU A 114 12.49 -8.29 -7.22
N LEU A 115 12.43 -9.12 -8.28
CA LEU A 115 12.08 -8.67 -9.63
C LEU A 115 10.68 -8.06 -9.70
N LEU A 116 9.69 -8.68 -9.05
CA LEU A 116 8.33 -8.13 -8.96
C LEU A 116 8.36 -6.71 -8.41
N GLY A 117 9.07 -6.48 -7.31
CA GLY A 117 9.15 -5.16 -6.68
C GLY A 117 9.80 -4.09 -7.56
N ILE A 118 10.75 -4.45 -8.44
CA ILE A 118 11.29 -3.54 -9.46
C ILE A 118 10.17 -3.11 -10.43
N GLY A 119 9.37 -4.05 -10.91
CA GLY A 119 8.21 -3.77 -11.76
C GLY A 119 7.16 -2.89 -11.07
N VAL A 120 6.92 -3.12 -9.77
CA VAL A 120 6.01 -2.32 -8.93
C VAL A 120 6.49 -0.86 -8.82
N ALA A 121 7.79 -0.66 -8.58
CA ALA A 121 8.37 0.67 -8.49
C ALA A 121 8.17 1.47 -9.78
N GLY A 122 8.35 0.82 -10.94
CA GLY A 122 8.13 1.41 -12.25
C GLY A 122 6.67 1.72 -12.53
N SER A 123 5.76 0.77 -12.33
CA SER A 123 4.33 0.96 -12.60
C SER A 123 3.72 2.05 -11.71
N MET A 124 4.05 2.07 -10.42
CA MET A 124 3.60 3.09 -9.47
C MET A 124 4.10 4.48 -9.87
N THR A 125 5.40 4.62 -10.14
CA THR A 125 6.02 5.89 -10.53
C THR A 125 5.41 6.44 -11.83
N LEU A 126 5.25 5.59 -12.84
CA LEU A 126 4.69 5.99 -14.13
C LEU A 126 3.20 6.35 -14.02
N ALA A 127 2.41 5.59 -13.26
CA ALA A 127 1.00 5.93 -13.04
C ALA A 127 0.84 7.32 -12.41
N MET A 128 1.69 7.67 -11.43
CA MET A 128 1.69 9.00 -10.81
C MET A 128 2.17 10.09 -11.78
N ALA A 129 3.17 9.81 -12.61
CA ALA A 129 3.65 10.74 -13.61
C ALA A 129 2.58 11.05 -14.67
N PHE A 130 1.92 10.01 -15.22
CA PHE A 130 0.78 10.20 -16.13
C PHE A 130 -0.39 10.93 -15.45
N ALA A 131 -0.66 10.63 -14.18
CA ALA A 131 -1.70 11.32 -13.43
C ALA A 131 -1.41 12.82 -13.26
N ALA A 132 -0.14 13.20 -13.07
CA ALA A 132 0.28 14.58 -12.94
C ALA A 132 0.22 15.36 -14.26
N ASP A 133 0.50 14.69 -15.39
CA ASP A 133 0.53 15.32 -16.71
C ASP A 133 -0.87 15.50 -17.32
N LEU A 134 -1.73 14.50 -17.16
CA LEU A 134 -3.00 14.42 -17.88
C LEU A 134 -4.17 15.07 -17.13
N TRP A 135 -4.09 15.21 -15.81
CA TRP A 135 -5.16 15.83 -15.01
C TRP A 135 -4.63 17.02 -14.21
N GLN A 136 -5.36 18.13 -14.25
CA GLN A 136 -5.05 19.37 -13.53
C GLN A 136 -6.23 19.84 -12.67
N GLY A 137 -5.96 20.67 -11.65
CA GLY A 137 -6.99 21.27 -10.79
C GLY A 137 -7.96 20.24 -10.18
N GLU A 138 -9.25 20.53 -10.26
CA GLU A 138 -10.31 19.65 -9.74
C GLU A 138 -10.34 18.27 -10.41
N ALA A 139 -10.01 18.19 -11.71
CA ALA A 139 -9.97 16.92 -12.43
C ALA A 139 -8.88 15.99 -11.86
N ARG A 140 -7.76 16.56 -11.39
CA ARG A 140 -6.70 15.80 -10.70
C ARG A 140 -7.17 15.27 -9.35
N ALA A 141 -7.86 16.11 -8.57
CA ALA A 141 -8.42 15.68 -7.29
C ALA A 141 -9.43 14.54 -7.48
N ARG A 142 -10.31 14.64 -8.49
CA ARG A 142 -11.25 13.57 -8.85
C ARG A 142 -10.54 12.29 -9.29
N PHE A 143 -9.51 12.40 -10.13
CA PHE A 143 -8.71 11.24 -10.55
C PHE A 143 -8.05 10.55 -9.35
N MET A 144 -7.44 11.31 -8.43
CA MET A 144 -6.82 10.75 -7.21
C MET A 144 -7.85 10.01 -6.35
N GLY A 145 -9.08 10.52 -6.25
CA GLY A 145 -10.19 9.81 -5.60
C GLY A 145 -10.55 8.49 -6.29
N LEU A 146 -10.65 8.50 -7.63
CA LEU A 146 -10.88 7.29 -8.43
C LEU A 146 -9.72 6.29 -8.31
N GLN A 147 -8.49 6.77 -8.23
CA GLN A 147 -7.29 5.95 -8.04
C GLN A 147 -7.36 5.18 -6.72
N GLY A 148 -7.68 5.87 -5.61
CA GLY A 148 -7.87 5.21 -4.31
C GLY A 148 -8.99 4.16 -4.32
N ALA A 149 -10.11 4.46 -5.00
CA ALA A 149 -11.22 3.52 -5.15
C ALA A 149 -10.83 2.30 -6.01
N SER A 150 -10.15 2.53 -7.14
CA SER A 150 -9.64 1.48 -8.04
C SER A 150 -8.63 0.59 -7.34
N MET A 151 -7.73 1.19 -6.57
CA MET A 151 -6.75 0.50 -5.76
C MET A 151 -7.42 -0.44 -4.74
N SER A 152 -8.44 0.05 -4.04
CA SER A 152 -9.16 -0.75 -3.04
C SER A 152 -10.01 -1.85 -3.68
N GLY A 153 -10.79 -1.51 -4.72
CA GLY A 153 -11.62 -2.49 -5.44
C GLY A 153 -10.79 -3.54 -6.18
N GLY A 154 -9.67 -3.12 -6.78
CA GLY A 154 -8.69 -4.02 -7.39
C GLY A 154 -8.09 -4.98 -6.38
N GLY A 155 -7.73 -4.49 -5.18
CA GLY A 155 -7.27 -5.34 -4.08
C GLY A 155 -8.27 -6.43 -3.70
N VAL A 156 -9.56 -6.09 -3.59
CA VAL A 156 -10.64 -7.05 -3.32
C VAL A 156 -10.73 -8.11 -4.40
N VAL A 157 -10.82 -7.71 -5.66
CA VAL A 157 -10.89 -8.65 -6.80
C VAL A 157 -9.68 -9.59 -6.80
N VAL A 158 -8.50 -9.04 -6.54
CA VAL A 158 -7.25 -9.78 -6.57
C VAL A 158 -7.11 -10.74 -5.39
N MET A 159 -7.67 -10.42 -4.21
CA MET A 159 -7.71 -11.35 -3.07
C MET A 159 -8.62 -12.55 -3.35
N LEU A 160 -9.76 -12.29 -4.00
CA LEU A 160 -10.67 -13.35 -4.39
C LEU A 160 -10.07 -14.23 -5.48
N LEU A 161 -9.47 -13.63 -6.51
CA LEU A 161 -8.77 -14.37 -7.58
C LEU A 161 -7.57 -15.16 -7.05
N GLY A 162 -6.75 -14.53 -6.20
CA GLY A 162 -5.60 -15.18 -5.57
C GLY A 162 -6.02 -16.35 -4.69
N GLY A 163 -7.07 -16.19 -3.88
CA GLY A 163 -7.66 -17.26 -3.07
C GLY A 163 -8.26 -18.40 -3.91
N ALA A 164 -9.01 -18.06 -4.97
CA ALA A 164 -9.62 -19.04 -5.87
C ALA A 164 -8.56 -19.89 -6.60
N LEU A 165 -7.53 -19.27 -7.16
CA LEU A 165 -6.46 -19.99 -7.84
C LEU A 165 -5.58 -20.77 -6.85
N ALA A 166 -5.33 -20.21 -5.65
CA ALA A 166 -4.62 -20.91 -4.59
C ALA A 166 -5.38 -22.13 -4.04
N ALA A 167 -6.71 -22.18 -4.19
CA ALA A 167 -7.52 -23.34 -3.81
C ALA A 167 -7.34 -24.52 -4.78
N LEU A 168 -6.97 -24.25 -6.04
CA LEU A 168 -6.61 -25.30 -7.01
C LEU A 168 -5.20 -25.84 -6.75
N HIS A 169 -4.24 -24.92 -6.60
CA HIS A 169 -2.85 -25.24 -6.26
C HIS A 169 -2.20 -23.98 -5.68
N TRP A 170 -1.32 -24.09 -4.69
CA TRP A 170 -0.70 -22.91 -4.04
C TRP A 170 -0.01 -21.97 -5.04
N ARG A 171 0.57 -22.55 -6.11
CA ARG A 171 1.20 -21.80 -7.22
C ARG A 171 0.21 -20.94 -8.02
N GLY A 172 -1.06 -21.30 -8.03
CA GLY A 172 -2.09 -20.65 -8.83
C GLY A 172 -2.20 -19.14 -8.55
N ALA A 173 -2.01 -18.70 -7.30
CA ALA A 173 -2.04 -17.28 -6.95
C ALA A 173 -1.01 -16.44 -7.73
N PHE A 174 0.13 -17.02 -8.10
CA PHE A 174 1.16 -16.33 -8.89
C PHE A 174 0.72 -16.08 -10.34
N GLY A 175 -0.28 -16.81 -10.84
CA GLY A 175 -0.88 -16.57 -12.16
C GLY A 175 -1.60 -15.23 -12.27
N VAL A 176 -2.08 -14.67 -11.16
CA VAL A 176 -2.77 -13.35 -11.15
C VAL A 176 -1.84 -12.23 -11.61
N TYR A 177 -0.52 -12.36 -11.39
CA TYR A 177 0.44 -11.35 -11.86
C TYR A 177 0.53 -11.26 -13.39
N LEU A 178 0.09 -12.29 -14.13
CA LEU A 178 0.01 -12.24 -15.59
C LEU A 178 -1.04 -11.26 -16.11
N LEU A 179 -2.00 -10.82 -15.27
CA LEU A 179 -2.93 -9.73 -15.60
C LEU A 179 -2.20 -8.41 -15.90
N ALA A 180 -0.93 -8.27 -15.47
CA ALA A 180 -0.09 -7.16 -15.86
C ALA A 180 0.08 -7.03 -17.40
N LEU A 181 0.07 -8.14 -18.13
CA LEU A 181 0.24 -8.14 -19.59
C LEU A 181 -0.95 -7.48 -20.33
N PRO A 182 -2.22 -7.90 -20.14
CA PRO A 182 -3.36 -7.22 -20.76
C PRO A 182 -3.53 -5.79 -20.24
N ILE A 183 -3.24 -5.51 -18.96
CA ILE A 183 -3.23 -4.14 -18.41
C ILE A 183 -2.19 -3.28 -19.16
N SER A 184 -0.99 -3.81 -19.36
CA SER A 184 0.07 -3.12 -20.09
C SER A 184 -0.30 -2.89 -21.56
N ALA A 185 -0.87 -3.89 -22.24
CA ALA A 185 -1.31 -3.73 -23.63
C ALA A 185 -2.38 -2.63 -23.76
N LEU A 186 -3.36 -2.62 -22.84
CA LEU A 186 -4.37 -1.57 -22.77
C LEU A 186 -3.74 -0.20 -22.49
N ALA A 187 -2.78 -0.12 -21.56
CA ALA A 187 -2.13 1.14 -21.23
C ALA A 187 -1.26 1.69 -22.37
N LEU A 188 -0.49 0.83 -23.04
CA LEU A 188 0.36 1.22 -24.17
C LEU A 188 -0.47 1.69 -25.37
N THR A 189 -1.61 1.06 -25.63
CA THR A 189 -2.53 1.47 -26.71
C THR A 189 -3.29 2.75 -26.35
N ALA A 190 -3.84 2.86 -25.14
CA ALA A 190 -4.59 4.04 -24.71
C ALA A 190 -3.71 5.28 -24.55
N LEU A 191 -2.46 5.12 -24.06
CA LEU A 191 -1.51 6.23 -23.87
C LEU A 191 -0.71 6.54 -25.14
N TRP A 192 -0.96 5.82 -26.25
CA TRP A 192 -0.31 6.05 -27.54
C TRP A 192 -0.43 7.50 -28.07
N PRO A 193 -1.55 8.23 -27.87
CA PRO A 193 -1.61 9.64 -28.28
C PRO A 193 -0.90 10.58 -27.31
N TYR A 194 -0.68 10.14 -26.08
CA TYR A 194 -0.33 11.02 -24.95
C TYR A 194 1.11 10.92 -24.49
N ALA A 195 1.85 9.85 -24.85
CA ALA A 195 3.24 9.83 -24.44
C ALA A 195 4.03 10.82 -25.29
N ARG A 196 4.33 11.96 -24.66
CA ARG A 196 5.39 12.85 -25.07
C ARG A 196 6.72 12.21 -24.70
N ARG A 197 7.76 12.50 -25.50
CA ARG A 197 9.14 12.37 -25.04
C ARG A 197 9.26 13.19 -23.76
N ALA A 198 9.84 12.60 -22.72
CA ALA A 198 10.12 13.30 -21.49
C ALA A 198 10.92 14.57 -21.83
N GLN A 199 10.32 15.74 -21.64
CA GLN A 199 11.08 16.97 -21.59
C GLN A 199 11.59 17.04 -20.15
N PRO A 200 12.91 17.06 -19.93
CA PRO A 200 13.45 17.30 -18.61
C PRO A 200 12.77 18.55 -18.07
N ALA A 201 12.10 18.44 -16.92
CA ALA A 201 11.72 19.64 -16.20
C ALA A 201 13.02 20.43 -16.03
N ALA A 202 13.09 21.64 -16.59
CA ALA A 202 14.27 22.47 -16.46
C ALA A 202 14.58 22.55 -14.96
N PRO A 203 15.80 22.22 -14.49
CA PRO A 203 16.15 22.45 -13.10
C PRO A 203 15.84 23.92 -12.83
N VAL A 204 15.02 24.18 -11.80
CA VAL A 204 14.71 25.55 -11.39
C VAL A 204 16.02 26.15 -10.86
N ALA A 205 16.80 26.73 -11.77
CA ALA A 205 18.09 27.32 -11.46
C ALA A 205 17.84 28.51 -10.53
N GLY A 206 18.32 28.40 -9.28
CA GLY A 206 18.22 29.46 -8.29
C GLY A 206 17.32 29.18 -7.08
N GLU A 207 16.69 28.01 -6.97
CA GLU A 207 16.01 27.64 -5.72
C GLU A 207 17.03 27.40 -4.60
N ARG A 208 17.08 28.32 -3.63
CA ARG A 208 17.84 28.14 -2.39
C ARG A 208 17.39 26.84 -1.71
N PRO A 209 18.28 26.09 -1.04
CA PRO A 209 17.89 24.90 -0.27
C PRO A 209 16.80 25.27 0.72
N VAL A 210 15.56 24.84 0.46
CA VAL A 210 14.45 25.08 1.37
C VAL A 210 14.57 24.08 2.51
N GLY A 211 14.58 24.57 3.76
CA GLY A 211 14.69 23.73 4.93
C GLY A 211 13.59 22.65 4.95
N PHE A 212 13.98 21.41 5.20
CA PHE A 212 13.03 20.29 5.32
C PHE A 212 12.66 20.08 6.80
N PRO A 213 11.37 19.98 7.16
CA PRO A 213 10.94 19.82 8.54
C PRO A 213 11.16 18.37 9.02
N TRP A 214 12.42 17.99 9.25
CA TRP A 214 12.82 16.65 9.69
C TRP A 214 12.10 16.16 10.96
N PRO A 215 11.84 16.97 12.00
CA PRO A 215 11.09 16.50 13.17
C PRO A 215 9.66 16.08 12.83
N THR A 216 8.98 16.84 11.95
CA THR A 216 7.64 16.49 11.45
C THR A 216 7.69 15.20 10.67
N PHE A 217 8.67 15.03 9.78
CA PHE A 217 8.84 13.79 9.04
C PHE A 217 9.17 12.61 9.96
N ALA A 218 10.07 12.77 10.93
CA ALA A 218 10.42 11.69 11.86
C ALA A 218 9.19 11.19 12.63
N PHE A 219 8.32 12.10 13.08
CA PHE A 219 7.06 11.75 13.73
C PHE A 219 6.11 10.99 12.79
N VAL A 220 5.81 11.56 11.62
CA VAL A 220 4.79 11.02 10.70
C VAL A 220 5.29 9.77 9.98
N GLY A 221 6.56 9.78 9.56
CA GLY A 221 7.26 8.66 8.95
C GLY A 221 7.45 7.50 9.93
N GLY A 222 7.75 7.78 11.20
CA GLY A 222 7.77 6.77 12.25
C GLY A 222 6.39 6.14 12.46
N LEU A 223 5.33 6.94 12.56
CA LEU A 223 3.96 6.42 12.66
C LEU A 223 3.55 5.63 11.42
N SER A 224 3.87 6.10 10.21
CA SER A 224 3.50 5.41 8.97
C SER A 224 4.24 4.08 8.81
N PHE A 225 5.52 4.03 9.19
CA PHE A 225 6.32 2.82 9.27
C PHE A 225 5.71 1.82 10.26
N LEU A 226 5.46 2.24 11.50
CA LEU A 226 4.89 1.36 12.55
C LEU A 226 3.52 0.84 12.14
N PHE A 227 2.66 1.72 11.64
CA PHE A 227 1.32 1.34 11.19
C PHE A 227 1.40 0.30 10.07
N MET A 228 2.25 0.50 9.07
CA MET A 228 2.44 -0.47 7.99
C MET A 228 3.07 -1.78 8.46
N ALA A 229 4.07 -1.72 9.33
CA ALA A 229 4.69 -2.89 9.91
C ALA A 229 3.69 -3.77 10.65
N THR A 230 2.77 -3.16 11.41
CA THR A 230 1.71 -3.93 12.10
C THR A 230 0.55 -4.32 11.19
N PHE A 231 0.15 -3.47 10.25
CA PHE A 231 -0.94 -3.78 9.29
C PHE A 231 -0.56 -5.00 8.46
N TYR A 232 0.68 -5.07 7.97
CA TYR A 232 1.15 -6.20 7.15
C TYR A 232 1.32 -7.50 7.93
N VAL A 233 1.19 -7.50 9.25
CA VAL A 233 1.09 -8.76 10.01
C VAL A 233 -0.18 -9.50 9.63
N MET A 234 -1.25 -8.80 9.24
CA MET A 234 -2.49 -9.44 8.81
C MET A 234 -2.31 -10.34 7.58
N PRO A 235 -1.90 -9.84 6.40
CA PRO A 235 -1.71 -10.70 5.23
C PRO A 235 -0.60 -11.74 5.39
N THR A 236 0.38 -11.52 6.29
CA THR A 236 1.50 -12.45 6.49
C THR A 236 1.22 -13.53 7.53
N ARG A 237 0.35 -13.28 8.53
CA ARG A 237 0.10 -14.21 9.66
C ARG A 237 -1.33 -14.70 9.79
N VAL A 238 -2.34 -13.95 9.33
CA VAL A 238 -3.75 -14.39 9.37
C VAL A 238 -3.98 -15.68 8.58
N PRO A 239 -3.40 -15.90 7.39
CA PRO A 239 -3.53 -17.19 6.69
C PRO A 239 -3.10 -18.39 7.55
N PHE A 240 -2.00 -18.25 8.30
CA PHE A 240 -1.52 -19.28 9.22
C PHE A 240 -2.41 -19.40 10.46
N ARG A 241 -2.90 -18.28 11.00
CA ARG A 241 -3.87 -18.30 12.12
C ARG A 241 -5.17 -19.02 11.75
N LEU A 242 -5.67 -18.79 10.54
CA LEU A 242 -6.83 -19.48 9.99
C LEU A 242 -6.56 -20.99 9.85
N ALA A 243 -5.36 -21.37 9.41
CA ALA A 243 -4.96 -22.77 9.33
C ALA A 243 -4.89 -23.44 10.72
N GLU A 244 -4.40 -22.76 11.77
CA GLU A 244 -4.37 -23.28 13.15
C GLU A 244 -5.77 -23.63 13.70
N ILE A 245 -6.79 -22.88 13.29
CA ILE A 245 -8.19 -23.11 13.69
C ILE A 245 -8.96 -24.01 12.70
N GLY A 246 -8.24 -24.71 11.80
CA GLY A 246 -8.80 -25.69 10.86
C GLY A 246 -9.34 -25.12 9.54
N VAL A 247 -9.17 -23.82 9.27
CA VAL A 247 -9.59 -23.19 8.00
C VAL A 247 -8.46 -23.29 6.98
N THR A 248 -8.50 -24.33 6.14
CA THR A 248 -7.49 -24.61 5.12
C THR A 248 -7.87 -24.16 3.70
N ASN A 249 -9.14 -23.80 3.47
CA ASN A 249 -9.61 -23.37 2.16
C ASN A 249 -9.09 -21.97 1.80
N SER A 250 -8.19 -21.89 0.81
CA SER A 250 -7.56 -20.65 0.34
C SER A 250 -8.57 -19.60 -0.17
N LEU A 251 -9.73 -20.01 -0.70
CA LEU A 251 -10.77 -19.07 -1.10
C LEU A 251 -11.39 -18.36 0.11
N ILE A 252 -11.58 -19.08 1.22
CA ILE A 252 -12.07 -18.49 2.49
C ILE A 252 -11.03 -17.51 3.03
N VAL A 253 -9.74 -17.88 3.03
CA VAL A 253 -8.65 -16.97 3.42
C VAL A 253 -8.65 -15.71 2.55
N GLY A 254 -8.82 -15.87 1.23
CA GLY A 254 -8.97 -14.76 0.29
C GLY A 254 -10.17 -13.86 0.58
N LEU A 255 -11.33 -14.44 0.92
CA LEU A 255 -12.54 -13.70 1.32
C LEU A 255 -12.33 -12.89 2.61
N VAL A 256 -11.67 -13.49 3.61
CA VAL A 256 -11.34 -12.78 4.86
C VAL A 256 -10.42 -11.59 4.58
N MET A 257 -9.35 -11.79 3.78
CA MET A 257 -8.42 -10.72 3.40
C MET A 257 -9.08 -9.64 2.53
N ALA A 258 -9.99 -10.02 1.63
CA ALA A 258 -10.79 -9.07 0.87
C ALA A 258 -11.66 -8.20 1.81
N GLY A 259 -12.25 -8.79 2.85
CA GLY A 259 -13.04 -8.07 3.85
C GLY A 259 -12.24 -6.98 4.59
N VAL A 260 -10.96 -7.26 4.91
CA VAL A 260 -10.02 -6.25 5.47
C VAL A 260 -9.88 -5.06 4.53
N MET A 261 -9.77 -5.29 3.22
CA MET A 261 -9.65 -4.22 2.23
C MET A 261 -10.94 -3.43 2.06
N VAL A 262 -12.09 -4.11 1.96
CA VAL A 262 -13.41 -3.47 1.80
C VAL A 262 -13.67 -2.49 2.94
N THR A 263 -13.37 -2.87 4.18
CA THR A 263 -13.61 -2.02 5.36
C THR A 263 -12.76 -0.76 5.40
N SER A 264 -11.64 -0.70 4.68
CA SER A 264 -10.84 0.52 4.54
C SER A 264 -11.48 1.58 3.62
N VAL A 265 -12.34 1.16 2.68
CA VAL A 265 -12.89 2.04 1.63
C VAL A 265 -13.76 3.16 2.18
N PRO A 266 -14.76 2.92 3.05
CA PRO A 266 -15.60 3.98 3.58
C PRO A 266 -14.79 5.05 4.32
N GLY A 267 -13.81 4.63 5.13
CA GLY A 267 -12.96 5.55 5.88
C GLY A 267 -12.10 6.45 4.98
N ALA A 268 -11.58 5.91 3.88
CA ALA A 268 -10.83 6.69 2.89
C ALA A 268 -11.73 7.68 2.14
N LEU A 269 -12.91 7.23 1.66
CA LEU A 269 -13.85 8.08 0.92
C LEU A 269 -14.47 9.18 1.79
N MET A 270 -14.71 8.88 3.08
CA MET A 270 -15.30 9.81 4.03
C MET A 270 -14.26 10.68 4.74
N TYR A 271 -12.98 10.59 4.41
CA TYR A 271 -11.89 11.31 5.09
C TYR A 271 -12.17 12.82 5.25
N GLY A 272 -12.67 13.48 4.19
CA GLY A 272 -13.03 14.90 4.26
C GLY A 272 -14.14 15.22 5.27
N LYS A 273 -15.13 14.32 5.44
CA LYS A 273 -16.19 14.46 6.45
C LYS A 273 -15.66 14.17 7.86
N ILE A 274 -14.79 13.18 7.99
CA ILE A 274 -14.13 12.82 9.26
C ILE A 274 -13.28 14.00 9.76
N ARG A 275 -12.48 14.62 8.89
CA ARG A 275 -11.63 15.77 9.22
C ARG A 275 -12.38 17.04 9.65
N ARG A 276 -13.67 17.18 9.30
CA ARG A 276 -14.50 18.28 9.81
C ARG A 276 -14.77 18.18 11.30
N HIS A 277 -14.73 16.97 11.86
CA HIS A 277 -15.10 16.70 13.25
C HIS A 277 -13.90 16.23 14.09
N LEU A 278 -12.89 15.60 13.48
CA LEU A 278 -11.71 15.05 14.16
C LEU A 278 -10.43 15.74 13.68
N SER A 279 -9.51 16.01 14.62
CA SER A 279 -8.15 16.47 14.32
C SER A 279 -7.30 15.37 13.65
N GLU A 280 -6.15 15.71 13.04
CA GLU A 280 -5.26 14.68 12.49
C GLU A 280 -4.79 13.70 13.57
N MET A 281 -4.51 14.19 14.79
CA MET A 281 -4.10 13.34 15.91
C MET A 281 -5.21 12.40 16.37
N ALA A 282 -6.47 12.87 16.40
CA ALA A 282 -7.60 12.02 16.73
C ALA A 282 -7.82 10.92 15.68
N ILE A 283 -7.56 11.21 14.40
CA ILE A 283 -7.60 10.20 13.33
C ILE A 283 -6.47 9.20 13.49
N PHE A 284 -5.23 9.63 13.76
CA PHE A 284 -4.14 8.68 14.05
C PHE A 284 -4.49 7.80 15.26
N ALA A 285 -4.97 8.39 16.35
CA ALA A 285 -5.39 7.67 17.54
C ALA A 285 -6.47 6.62 17.23
N ALA A 286 -7.51 7.00 16.48
CA ALA A 286 -8.58 6.09 16.08
C ALA A 286 -8.06 4.97 15.16
N SER A 287 -7.19 5.28 14.19
CA SER A 287 -6.61 4.29 13.28
C SER A 287 -5.74 3.26 14.01
N PHE A 288 -4.86 3.70 14.92
CA PHE A 288 -4.05 2.80 15.75
C PHE A 288 -4.92 2.01 16.74
N GLY A 289 -5.93 2.65 17.34
CA GLY A 289 -6.88 2.00 18.24
C GLY A 289 -7.69 0.92 17.54
N LEU A 290 -8.27 1.20 16.37
CA LEU A 290 -8.99 0.21 15.56
C LEU A 290 -8.09 -0.95 15.13
N MET A 291 -6.85 -0.66 14.70
CA MET A 291 -5.87 -1.71 14.41
C MET A 291 -5.61 -2.59 15.65
N GLY A 292 -5.36 -1.97 16.80
CA GLY A 292 -5.12 -2.68 18.07
C GLY A 292 -6.30 -3.56 18.47
N VAL A 293 -7.52 -3.02 18.47
CA VAL A 293 -8.75 -3.80 18.77
C VAL A 293 -8.93 -4.94 17.78
N GLY A 294 -8.66 -4.71 16.49
CA GLY A 294 -8.76 -5.74 15.46
C GLY A 294 -7.76 -6.88 15.68
N LEU A 295 -6.48 -6.57 15.94
CA LEU A 295 -5.47 -7.58 16.24
C LEU A 295 -5.75 -8.32 17.56
N PHE A 296 -6.24 -7.62 18.58
CA PHE A 296 -6.70 -8.24 19.84
C PHE A 296 -7.83 -9.24 19.56
N THR A 297 -8.81 -8.85 18.76
CA THR A 297 -9.93 -9.73 18.38
C THR A 297 -9.43 -10.97 17.63
N VAL A 298 -8.48 -10.82 16.69
CA VAL A 298 -7.84 -11.96 16.00
C VAL A 298 -7.14 -12.89 17.00
N SER A 299 -6.36 -12.34 17.93
CA SER A 299 -5.63 -13.10 18.95
C SER A 299 -6.56 -14.00 19.77
N GLN A 300 -7.65 -13.42 20.28
CA GLN A 300 -8.57 -14.10 21.20
C GLN A 300 -9.57 -15.03 20.48
N SER A 301 -9.72 -14.89 19.16
CA SER A 301 -10.68 -15.67 18.39
C SER A 301 -10.21 -17.10 18.13
N GLY A 302 -11.11 -18.06 18.36
CA GLY A 302 -10.95 -19.48 17.98
C GLY A 302 -11.82 -19.90 16.79
N SER A 303 -12.43 -18.93 16.08
CA SER A 303 -13.37 -19.19 14.98
C SER A 303 -13.09 -18.31 13.77
N LEU A 304 -13.48 -18.79 12.58
CA LEU A 304 -13.37 -18.06 11.31
C LEU A 304 -13.95 -16.65 11.41
N TRP A 305 -15.16 -16.54 11.97
CA TRP A 305 -15.88 -15.27 12.06
C TRP A 305 -15.21 -14.29 13.01
N GLY A 306 -14.62 -14.76 14.11
CA GLY A 306 -13.86 -13.90 15.02
C GLY A 306 -12.60 -13.32 14.35
N VAL A 307 -11.86 -14.16 13.61
CA VAL A 307 -10.69 -13.71 12.84
C VAL A 307 -11.11 -12.71 11.74
N ALA A 308 -12.21 -12.99 11.03
CA ALA A 308 -12.73 -12.11 9.99
C ALA A 308 -13.17 -10.75 10.56
N LEU A 309 -13.91 -10.74 11.66
CA LEU A 309 -14.33 -9.52 12.34
C LEU A 309 -13.13 -8.70 12.82
N GLY A 310 -12.13 -9.35 13.46
CA GLY A 310 -10.91 -8.68 13.89
C GLY A 310 -10.14 -8.05 12.72
N GLY A 311 -10.03 -8.77 11.61
CA GLY A 311 -9.43 -8.24 10.38
C GLY A 311 -10.20 -7.03 9.81
N MET A 312 -11.52 -7.09 9.79
CA MET A 312 -12.40 -6.01 9.33
C MET A 312 -12.29 -4.75 10.20
N ILE A 313 -12.23 -4.90 11.53
CA ILE A 313 -12.03 -3.78 12.47
C ILE A 313 -10.67 -3.13 12.20
N ALA A 314 -9.62 -3.93 12.05
CA ALA A 314 -8.29 -3.43 11.74
C ALA A 314 -8.21 -2.75 10.35
N GLY A 315 -8.90 -3.29 9.35
CA GLY A 315 -9.03 -2.72 8.01
C GLY A 315 -9.70 -1.34 8.00
N ALA A 316 -10.73 -1.14 8.82
CA ALA A 316 -11.39 0.16 8.98
C ALA A 316 -10.43 1.27 9.47
N GLY A 317 -9.44 0.91 10.30
CA GLY A 317 -8.41 1.84 10.76
C GLY A 317 -7.48 2.34 9.65
N MET A 318 -7.23 1.53 8.60
CA MET A 318 -6.35 1.89 7.48
C MET A 318 -6.94 2.99 6.59
N GLY A 319 -8.25 2.97 6.38
CA GLY A 319 -8.96 3.85 5.46
C GLY A 319 -8.62 5.34 5.62
N PRO A 320 -8.93 5.96 6.77
CA PRO A 320 -8.63 7.37 7.00
C PRO A 320 -7.15 7.63 7.31
N ALA A 321 -6.38 6.63 7.74
CA ALA A 321 -4.96 6.79 8.07
C ALA A 321 -4.14 7.25 6.86
N MET A 322 -4.34 6.60 5.71
CA MET A 322 -3.62 6.88 4.46
C MET A 322 -3.66 8.36 4.04
N PRO A 323 -4.83 8.97 3.81
CA PRO A 323 -4.91 10.37 3.46
C PRO A 323 -4.45 11.28 4.61
N ASN A 324 -4.59 10.87 5.87
CA ASN A 324 -4.15 11.66 7.03
C ASN A 324 -2.63 11.83 7.08
N TYR A 325 -1.84 10.78 6.82
CA TYR A 325 -0.38 10.87 6.73
C TYR A 325 0.06 11.89 5.68
N SER A 326 -0.49 11.78 4.47
CA SER A 326 -0.17 12.65 3.34
C SER A 326 -0.58 14.09 3.62
N THR A 327 -1.80 14.34 4.09
CA THR A 327 -2.26 15.72 4.34
C THR A 327 -1.53 16.37 5.52
N TYR A 328 -1.29 15.66 6.62
CA TYR A 328 -0.58 16.21 7.76
C TYR A 328 0.85 16.63 7.40
N LEU A 329 1.57 15.78 6.65
CA LEU A 329 2.93 16.10 6.22
C LEU A 329 2.95 17.26 5.22
N MET A 330 2.07 17.22 4.20
CA MET A 330 2.03 18.23 3.14
C MET A 330 1.61 19.62 3.62
N ALA A 331 0.84 19.70 4.72
CA ALA A 331 0.48 20.97 5.35
C ALA A 331 1.67 21.69 6.01
N LYS A 332 2.73 20.94 6.37
CA LYS A 332 3.90 21.46 7.10
C LYS A 332 5.17 21.54 6.25
N VAL A 333 5.12 21.04 5.02
CA VAL A 333 6.26 20.99 4.10
C VAL A 333 6.12 22.10 3.04
N PRO A 334 7.19 22.91 2.80
CA PRO A 334 7.20 23.92 1.74
C PRO A 334 6.89 23.32 0.36
N PRO A 335 6.21 24.04 -0.56
CA PRO A 335 5.82 23.52 -1.87
C PRO A 335 6.96 22.85 -2.65
N ALA A 336 8.16 23.46 -2.68
CA ALA A 336 9.35 22.93 -3.35
C ALA A 336 9.84 21.58 -2.79
N ALA A 337 9.56 21.29 -1.52
CA ALA A 337 9.98 20.06 -0.86
C ALA A 337 8.90 18.96 -0.81
N ARG A 338 7.69 19.21 -1.36
CA ARG A 338 6.57 18.25 -1.32
C ARG A 338 6.86 16.95 -2.07
N GLY A 339 7.59 17.02 -3.19
CA GLY A 339 8.02 15.81 -3.92
C GLY A 339 8.90 14.90 -3.04
N ARG A 340 9.90 15.50 -2.35
CA ARG A 340 10.75 14.80 -1.39
C ARG A 340 9.93 14.22 -0.23
N ALA A 341 9.01 14.99 0.34
CA ALA A 341 8.15 14.52 1.43
C ALA A 341 7.28 13.34 1.03
N ALA A 342 6.68 13.38 -0.17
CA ALA A 342 5.88 12.27 -0.69
C ALA A 342 6.74 11.01 -0.87
N GLY A 343 7.93 11.15 -1.46
CA GLY A 343 8.88 10.05 -1.64
C GLY A 343 9.28 9.41 -0.31
N LEU A 344 9.70 10.21 0.67
CA LEU A 344 10.09 9.72 1.99
C LEU A 344 8.94 9.04 2.74
N LEU A 345 7.71 9.55 2.61
CA LEU A 345 6.53 8.94 3.21
C LEU A 345 6.21 7.59 2.58
N THR A 346 6.28 7.49 1.24
CA THR A 346 6.13 6.23 0.50
C THR A 346 7.20 5.22 0.92
N THR A 347 8.46 5.64 1.03
CA THR A 347 9.55 4.80 1.54
C THR A 347 9.25 4.29 2.95
N SER A 348 8.72 5.14 3.83
CA SER A 348 8.36 4.74 5.20
C SER A 348 7.26 3.67 5.22
N PHE A 349 6.26 3.77 4.34
CA PHE A 349 5.24 2.74 4.20
C PHE A 349 5.83 1.41 3.74
N PHE A 350 6.58 1.39 2.64
CA PHE A 350 7.17 0.14 2.12
C PHE A 350 8.21 -0.45 3.08
N ALA A 351 8.95 0.39 3.81
CA ALA A 351 9.87 -0.06 4.84
C ALA A 351 9.12 -0.78 5.97
N GLY A 352 7.97 -0.24 6.40
CA GLY A 352 7.09 -0.92 7.33
C GLY A 352 6.59 -2.26 6.79
N GLN A 353 6.14 -2.30 5.53
CA GLN A 353 5.69 -3.55 4.89
C GLN A 353 6.79 -4.62 4.88
N PHE A 354 8.01 -4.25 4.48
CA PHE A 354 9.17 -5.16 4.51
C PHE A 354 9.52 -5.62 5.93
N ALA A 355 9.49 -4.72 6.91
CA ALA A 355 9.83 -5.02 8.30
C ALA A 355 8.80 -5.93 9.01
N SER A 356 7.56 -6.01 8.53
CA SER A 356 6.48 -6.75 9.20
C SER A 356 6.83 -8.21 9.57
N PRO A 357 7.32 -9.08 8.65
CA PRO A 357 7.76 -10.43 8.99
C PRO A 357 8.92 -10.46 10.00
N LEU A 358 9.84 -9.49 9.89
CA LEU A 358 11.02 -9.41 10.77
C LEU A 358 10.64 -9.01 12.21
N VAL A 359 9.62 -8.17 12.36
CA VAL A 359 9.08 -7.77 13.66
C VAL A 359 8.18 -8.88 14.25
N SER A 360 7.37 -9.52 13.41
CA SER A 360 6.43 -10.56 13.88
C SER A 360 7.09 -11.91 14.14
N ALA A 361 8.15 -12.30 13.42
CA ALA A 361 8.75 -13.63 13.57
C ALA A 361 9.30 -13.93 14.98
N PRO A 362 10.04 -13.02 15.66
CA PRO A 362 10.50 -13.26 17.03
C PRO A 362 9.34 -13.37 18.03
N LEU A 363 8.27 -12.59 17.83
CA LEU A 363 7.06 -12.65 18.66
C LEU A 363 6.34 -13.99 18.47
N VAL A 364 6.24 -14.47 17.24
CA VAL A 364 5.63 -15.79 16.93
C VAL A 364 6.48 -16.91 17.51
N ALA A 365 7.81 -16.83 17.41
CA ALA A 365 8.70 -17.83 18.00
C ALA A 365 8.58 -17.89 19.54
N SER A 366 8.34 -16.76 20.19
CA SER A 366 8.28 -16.67 21.66
C SER A 366 6.90 -16.94 22.24
N PHE A 367 5.83 -16.53 21.54
CA PHE A 367 4.46 -16.51 22.09
C PHE A 367 3.42 -17.20 21.20
N GLY A 368 3.83 -17.80 20.08
CA GLY A 368 2.93 -18.32 19.06
C GLY A 368 2.22 -17.21 18.26
N ILE A 369 1.40 -17.61 17.28
CA ILE A 369 0.72 -16.66 16.39
C ILE A 369 -0.27 -15.77 17.15
N SER A 370 -1.11 -16.35 18.01
CA SER A 370 -2.03 -15.58 18.87
C SER A 370 -1.28 -14.63 19.80
N GLY A 371 -0.24 -15.09 20.48
CA GLY A 371 0.53 -14.24 21.40
C GLY A 371 1.24 -13.09 20.69
N ALA A 372 1.70 -13.29 19.46
CA ALA A 372 2.24 -12.21 18.63
C ALA A 372 1.18 -11.14 18.29
N PHE A 373 -0.03 -11.55 17.91
CA PHE A 373 -1.14 -10.62 17.71
C PHE A 373 -1.50 -9.86 18.98
N LEU A 374 -1.52 -10.53 20.13
CA LEU A 374 -1.78 -9.90 21.43
C LEU A 374 -0.71 -8.85 21.76
N ALA A 375 0.57 -9.20 21.67
CA ALA A 375 1.67 -8.27 21.98
C ALA A 375 1.61 -7.00 21.12
N LEU A 376 1.39 -7.16 19.80
CA LEU A 376 1.23 -6.04 18.88
C LEU A 376 -0.04 -5.22 19.16
N SER A 377 -1.15 -5.89 19.52
CA SER A 377 -2.40 -5.20 19.87
C SER A 377 -2.22 -4.27 21.06
N VAL A 378 -1.53 -4.73 22.13
CA VAL A 378 -1.25 -3.92 23.32
C VAL A 378 -0.40 -2.71 22.96
N ALA A 379 0.68 -2.91 22.19
CA ALA A 379 1.54 -1.81 21.74
C ALA A 379 0.76 -0.75 20.94
N LEU A 380 -0.10 -1.17 20.01
CA LEU A 380 -0.91 -0.26 19.20
C LEU A 380 -1.98 0.47 20.01
N LEU A 381 -2.62 -0.18 20.98
CA LEU A 381 -3.58 0.45 21.87
C LEU A 381 -2.91 1.51 22.74
N VAL A 382 -1.71 1.23 23.27
CA VAL A 382 -0.92 2.20 24.03
C VAL A 382 -0.57 3.42 23.16
N ILE A 383 -0.10 3.20 21.92
CA ILE A 383 0.17 4.28 20.96
C ILE A 383 -1.12 5.07 20.66
N GLY A 384 -2.24 4.39 20.42
CA GLY A 384 -3.53 5.00 20.16
C GLY A 384 -3.99 5.90 21.32
N ILE A 385 -3.85 5.43 22.57
CA ILE A 385 -4.17 6.20 23.77
C ILE A 385 -3.26 7.42 23.90
N ALA A 386 -1.95 7.26 23.71
CA ALA A 386 -1.00 8.38 23.77
C ALA A 386 -1.32 9.46 22.72
N LEU A 387 -1.70 9.06 21.51
CA LEU A 387 -2.14 9.97 20.45
C LEU A 387 -3.49 10.63 20.77
N ALA A 388 -4.43 9.90 21.41
CA ALA A 388 -5.71 10.45 21.83
C ALA A 388 -5.54 11.53 22.93
N LEU A 389 -4.66 11.28 23.90
CA LEU A 389 -4.31 12.26 24.94
C LEU A 389 -3.71 13.53 24.31
N ARG A 390 -2.78 13.36 23.35
CA ARG A 390 -2.23 14.48 22.58
C ARG A 390 -3.30 15.25 21.82
N ALA A 391 -4.26 14.56 21.19
CA ALA A 391 -5.37 15.18 20.49
C ALA A 391 -6.27 16.01 21.44
N GLY A 392 -6.52 15.52 22.67
CA GLY A 392 -7.27 16.23 23.70
C GLY A 392 -6.58 17.50 24.19
N HIS A 393 -5.26 17.47 24.35
CA HIS A 393 -4.47 18.65 24.70
C HIS A 393 -4.53 19.72 23.60
N GLU A 394 -4.43 19.34 22.32
CA GLU A 394 -4.56 20.27 21.18
C GLU A 394 -5.96 20.89 21.05
N ALA A 395 -7.01 20.19 21.51
CA ALA A 395 -8.39 20.70 21.49
C ALA A 395 -8.65 21.67 22.65
N SER A 396 -8.16 21.36 23.86
CA SER A 396 -8.31 22.22 25.04
C SER A 396 -7.50 23.51 24.94
N GLY A 397 -6.28 23.47 24.39
CA GLY A 397 -5.46 24.66 24.15
C GLY A 397 -6.12 25.66 23.19
N ARG A 398 -6.78 25.16 22.13
CA ARG A 398 -7.55 26.01 21.20
C ARG A 398 -8.75 26.68 21.85
N ARG A 399 -9.46 25.99 22.77
CA ARG A 399 -10.59 26.57 23.50
C ARG A 399 -10.18 27.67 24.48
N ARG A 400 -9.04 27.52 25.17
CA ARG A 400 -8.52 28.56 26.08
C ARG A 400 -8.10 29.82 25.33
N ALA A 401 -7.39 29.67 24.21
CA ALA A 401 -6.99 30.81 23.38
C ALA A 401 -8.16 31.62 22.78
N TRP A 402 -9.38 31.09 22.78
CA TRP A 402 -10.60 31.78 22.33
C TRP A 402 -11.42 32.34 23.49
N ALA A 403 -11.13 31.92 24.73
CA ALA A 403 -11.74 32.49 25.94
C ALA A 403 -10.94 33.71 26.45
N ASP A 404 -9.68 33.82 26.06
CA ASP A 404 -8.78 34.93 26.38
C ASP A 404 -8.80 36.07 25.32
N VAL A 405 -9.66 35.97 24.30
CA VAL A 405 -9.96 37.01 23.28
C VAL A 405 -11.41 37.41 23.43
#